data_AF-A0A067RDT5-F1
#
_entry.id   AF-A0A067RDT5-F1
#
_cell.length_a   1.000
_cell.length_b   1.000
_cell.length_c   1.000
_cell.angle_alpha   90.00
_cell.angle_beta   90.00
_cell.angle_gamma   90.00
#
_symmetry.space_group_name_H-M   'P 1'
#
loop_
_entity.id
_entity.type
_entity.pdbx_description
1 polymer ?
#
loop_
_entity_poly.entity_id
_entity_poly.type
_entity_poly.pdbx_seq_one_letter_code
_entity_poly.pdbx_strand_id
1 'polypeptide(L)'
;MTVICVCSADRMTGIRSNGPKDFPRIAKEMGFNFSLRRGRVDWHKIGTIDIDRLVQEKDLVSLQENLISIINYNLDSEYDVKILDPNFVKLFKLAQLSVDYLMYSEQHAYNCMELEHQHLKKHLKEVEKLKREYKNKDDEMKNLKKRLKEMNATEIQRHKQHFRTSSGEEVPNFFKCPHCGKTFLTAGYLEAHHMRRHPDTTFMQLPAQLCSETERLQSEIKELKERLNNTERLLQKESSQNMEGKKEAQSRGDDWSEEEKRQMKEWQQEQQRKYLDEIADLKTVFYNEIKVQLHMFISLKFPIRTVRSRSQACLEIVDVCTSLMSPSLLNHILQYHHNRSVLMDCGSTYLCK
;
A
#
# COMPACT_ATOMS: atom_id res chain seq x y z
N MET A 1 -7.17 39.80 21.11
CA MET A 1 -6.31 38.68 20.70
C MET A 1 -7.08 37.85 19.72
N THR A 2 -6.88 38.16 18.44
CA THR A 2 -7.60 37.56 17.31
C THR A 2 -6.69 36.49 16.73
N VAL A 3 -7.05 35.21 16.86
CA VAL A 3 -6.27 34.12 16.27
C VAL A 3 -6.64 34.02 14.81
N ILE A 4 -5.79 34.59 13.97
CA ILE A 4 -5.83 34.50 12.51
C ILE A 4 -5.44 33.07 12.15
N CYS A 5 -6.40 32.32 11.60
CA CYS A 5 -6.15 31.01 10.99
C CYS A 5 -5.51 31.24 9.62
N VAL A 6 -4.19 31.03 9.52
CA VAL A 6 -3.48 31.05 8.24
C VAL A 6 -3.54 29.65 7.65
N CYS A 7 -4.56 29.39 6.82
CA CYS A 7 -4.54 28.26 5.91
C CYS A 7 -3.71 28.62 4.67
N SER A 8 -2.50 28.07 4.56
CA SER A 8 -1.71 28.11 3.32
C SER A 8 -2.39 27.27 2.25
N ALA A 9 -2.63 27.90 1.10
CA ALA A 9 -3.08 27.29 -0.12
C ALA A 9 -1.94 26.55 -0.82
N ASP A 10 -2.15 25.28 -1.19
CA ASP A 10 -1.82 24.84 -2.54
C ASP A 10 -2.62 23.60 -2.96
N ARG A 11 -3.39 23.80 -4.04
CA ARG A 11 -3.95 22.86 -5.03
C ARG A 11 -4.36 21.45 -4.57
N MET A 12 -5.66 21.29 -4.38
CA MET A 12 -6.44 20.25 -5.06
C MET A 12 -7.88 20.74 -5.25
N THR A 13 -8.33 20.76 -6.49
CA THR A 13 -9.68 21.10 -6.94
C THR A 13 -10.70 20.14 -6.33
N GLY A 14 -11.60 20.65 -5.50
CA GLY A 14 -12.66 19.85 -4.89
C GLY A 14 -13.34 20.61 -3.76
N ILE A 15 -14.31 21.43 -4.14
CA ILE A 15 -15.28 22.14 -3.30
C ILE A 15 -15.56 21.42 -1.98
N ARG A 16 -15.26 22.06 -0.84
CA ARG A 16 -16.10 22.03 0.37
C ARG A 16 -16.06 23.38 1.08
N SER A 17 -16.68 24.38 0.47
CA SER A 17 -17.17 25.55 1.20
C SER A 17 -18.46 25.16 1.92
N ASN A 18 -18.37 24.47 3.05
CA ASN A 18 -19.44 24.46 4.05
C ASN A 18 -18.81 24.09 5.39
N GLY A 19 -18.69 25.08 6.27
CA GLY A 19 -18.47 24.84 7.70
C GLY A 19 -19.66 24.09 8.34
N PRO A 20 -19.77 24.07 9.69
CA PRO A 20 -20.55 23.10 10.49
C PRO A 20 -22.07 23.10 10.32
N LYS A 21 -22.62 23.75 9.29
CA LYS A 21 -24.06 23.84 8.99
C LYS A 21 -24.69 22.49 8.60
N ASP A 22 -23.89 21.50 8.23
CA ASP A 22 -24.37 20.15 7.88
C ASP A 22 -24.29 19.15 9.05
N PHE A 23 -23.76 19.53 10.22
CA PHE A 23 -23.60 18.58 11.33
C PHE A 23 -24.92 17.93 11.80
N PRO A 24 -26.05 18.66 11.92
CA PRO A 24 -27.34 18.02 12.20
C PRO A 24 -27.75 16.95 11.19
N ARG A 25 -27.43 17.15 9.90
CA ARG A 25 -27.70 16.15 8.84
C ARG A 25 -26.79 14.94 9.00
N ILE A 26 -25.50 15.18 9.22
CA ILE A 26 -24.48 14.13 9.41
C ILE A 26 -24.80 13.30 10.66
N ALA A 27 -25.13 13.94 11.78
CA ALA A 27 -25.53 13.26 13.00
C ALA A 27 -26.71 12.30 12.76
N LYS A 28 -27.72 12.75 12.00
CA LYS A 28 -28.87 11.92 11.63
C LYS A 28 -28.49 10.74 10.74
N GLU A 29 -27.63 10.95 9.74
CA GLU A 29 -27.11 9.89 8.85
C GLU A 29 -26.25 8.87 9.61
N MET A 30 -25.52 9.31 10.64
CA MET A 30 -24.72 8.47 11.53
C MET A 30 -25.56 7.77 12.62
N GLY A 31 -26.89 7.91 12.59
CA GLY A 31 -27.80 7.21 13.50
C GLY A 31 -27.96 7.86 14.87
N PHE A 32 -27.64 9.15 15.03
CA PHE A 32 -27.92 9.88 16.26
C PHE A 32 -29.43 9.84 16.57
N ASN A 33 -29.74 9.49 17.81
CA ASN A 33 -31.09 9.52 18.34
C ASN A 33 -31.08 10.16 19.72
N PHE A 34 -31.99 11.11 19.94
CA PHE A 34 -32.18 11.71 21.25
C PHE A 34 -32.54 10.64 22.27
N SER A 35 -31.73 10.56 23.32
CA SER A 35 -31.91 9.57 24.37
C SER A 35 -32.29 10.29 25.66
N LEU A 36 -33.58 10.36 25.95
CA LEU A 36 -34.06 10.67 27.30
C LEU A 36 -33.84 9.44 28.18
N ARG A 37 -32.59 9.23 28.58
CA ARG A 37 -32.20 8.18 29.53
C ARG A 37 -32.99 8.42 30.82
N ARG A 38 -33.69 7.40 31.32
CA ARG A 38 -34.43 7.48 32.59
C ARG A 38 -33.63 6.77 33.65
N GLY A 39 -32.86 7.53 34.42
CA GLY A 39 -32.02 7.01 35.51
C GLY A 39 -32.48 7.56 36.86
N ARG A 40 -32.13 6.89 37.96
CA ARG A 40 -32.31 7.46 39.29
C ARG A 40 -31.28 8.56 39.51
N VAL A 41 -31.72 9.67 40.08
CA VAL A 41 -30.85 10.77 40.50
C VAL A 41 -30.54 10.64 41.98
N ASP A 42 -29.26 10.80 42.32
CA ASP A 42 -28.83 10.90 43.71
C ASP A 42 -29.00 12.34 44.19
N TRP A 43 -30.10 12.58 44.90
CA TRP A 43 -30.45 13.88 45.44
C TRP A 43 -29.47 14.38 46.50
N HIS A 44 -28.80 13.48 47.21
CA HIS A 44 -27.79 13.87 48.19
C HIS A 44 -26.57 14.45 47.47
N LYS A 45 -26.13 13.79 46.39
CA LYS A 45 -25.04 14.28 45.54
C LYS A 45 -25.37 15.61 44.86
N ILE A 46 -26.62 15.82 44.43
CA ILE A 46 -27.02 17.10 43.82
C ILE A 46 -27.10 18.22 44.86
N GLY A 47 -27.61 17.92 46.06
CA GLY A 47 -27.76 18.92 47.13
C GLY A 47 -26.46 19.44 47.71
N THR A 48 -25.35 18.71 47.57
CA THR A 48 -24.01 19.16 47.99
C THR A 48 -23.31 20.07 46.97
N ILE A 49 -23.89 20.25 45.78
CA ILE A 49 -23.30 21.08 44.73
C ILE A 49 -23.58 22.55 45.05
N ASP A 50 -22.52 23.30 45.33
CA ASP A 50 -22.56 24.75 45.41
C ASP A 50 -22.42 25.35 44.00
N ILE A 51 -23.52 25.91 43.49
CA ILE A 51 -23.60 26.47 42.14
C ILE A 51 -22.74 27.73 41.99
N ASP A 52 -22.72 28.61 42.99
CA ASP A 52 -21.98 29.87 42.93
C ASP A 52 -20.48 29.59 42.92
N ARG A 53 -20.05 28.65 43.75
CA ARG A 53 -18.67 28.17 43.75
C ARG A 53 -18.32 27.48 42.43
N LEU A 54 -19.18 26.63 41.89
CA LEU A 54 -18.96 25.94 40.61
C LEU A 54 -18.76 26.93 39.45
N VAL A 55 -19.52 28.03 39.44
CA VAL A 55 -19.39 29.11 38.45
C VAL A 55 -18.11 29.92 38.67
N GLN A 56 -17.81 30.30 39.92
CA GLN A 56 -16.64 31.11 40.26
C GLN A 56 -15.32 30.37 39.99
N GLU A 57 -15.23 29.11 40.41
CA GLU A 57 -14.05 28.27 40.28
C GLU A 57 -13.94 27.62 38.89
N LYS A 58 -15.01 27.66 38.09
CA LYS A 58 -15.11 26.95 36.80
C LYS A 58 -14.76 25.47 36.95
N ASP A 59 -15.33 24.83 37.97
CA ASP A 59 -15.09 23.43 38.26
C ASP A 59 -15.79 22.53 37.24
N LEU A 60 -15.15 22.36 36.09
CA LEU A 60 -15.64 21.55 34.98
C LEU A 60 -15.71 20.07 35.33
N VAL A 61 -14.86 19.60 36.24
CA VAL A 61 -14.81 18.19 36.65
C VAL A 61 -16.06 17.84 37.44
N SER A 62 -16.36 18.63 38.48
CA SER A 62 -17.59 18.44 39.26
C SER A 62 -18.85 18.62 38.40
N LEU A 63 -18.85 19.56 37.44
CA LEU A 63 -19.97 19.71 36.51
C LEU A 63 -20.14 18.44 35.65
N GLN A 64 -19.07 17.96 35.03
CA GLN A 64 -19.07 16.80 34.14
C GLN A 64 -19.55 15.52 34.83
N GLU A 65 -19.13 15.28 36.08
CA GLU A 65 -19.57 14.13 36.87
C GLU A 65 -21.07 14.15 37.19
N ASN A 66 -21.70 15.33 37.19
CA ASN A 66 -23.11 15.50 37.49
C ASN A 66 -23.99 15.65 36.22
N LEU A 67 -23.39 15.86 35.03
CA LEU A 67 -24.13 15.91 33.76
C LEU A 67 -24.97 14.66 33.50
N ILE A 68 -24.46 13.48 33.87
CA ILE A 68 -25.19 12.22 33.73
C ILE A 68 -26.48 12.24 34.57
N SER A 69 -26.41 12.75 35.80
CA SER A 69 -27.58 12.89 36.66
C SER A 69 -28.60 13.89 36.10
N ILE A 70 -28.14 15.00 35.51
CA ILE A 70 -29.00 16.02 34.88
C ILE A 70 -29.69 15.44 33.64
N ILE A 71 -28.97 14.75 32.75
CA ILE A 71 -29.52 14.15 31.53
C ILE A 71 -30.53 13.04 31.87
N ASN A 72 -30.29 12.30 32.97
CA ASN A 72 -31.09 11.15 33.34
C ASN A 72 -32.36 11.48 34.15
N TYR A 73 -32.48 12.72 34.63
CA TYR A 73 -33.57 13.12 35.51
C TYR A 73 -34.91 13.21 34.76
N ASN A 74 -35.98 12.62 35.31
CA ASN A 74 -37.31 12.69 34.72
C ASN A 74 -38.25 13.57 35.56
N LEU A 75 -38.42 14.82 35.12
CA LEU A 75 -39.27 15.79 35.79
C LEU A 75 -40.77 15.41 35.73
N ASP A 76 -41.21 14.64 34.71
CA ASP A 76 -42.63 14.27 34.55
C ASP A 76 -43.14 13.30 35.63
N SER A 77 -42.25 12.51 36.25
CA SER A 77 -42.64 11.43 37.17
C SER A 77 -42.57 11.80 38.64
N GLU A 78 -41.88 12.88 38.99
CA GLU A 78 -41.56 13.24 40.38
C GLU A 78 -42.52 14.30 40.96
N TYR A 79 -43.19 15.10 40.10
CA TYR A 79 -44.11 16.15 40.54
C TYR A 79 -45.48 16.02 39.88
N ASP A 80 -46.52 16.29 40.66
CA ASP A 80 -47.87 16.45 40.12
C ASP A 80 -47.88 17.69 39.21
N VAL A 81 -48.17 17.49 37.92
CA VAL A 81 -48.10 18.49 36.82
C VAL A 81 -48.96 19.74 37.09
N LYS A 82 -49.70 19.75 38.20
CA LYS A 82 -50.53 20.87 38.69
C LYS A 82 -49.73 21.96 39.42
N ILE A 83 -48.51 21.70 39.87
CA ILE A 83 -47.68 22.66 40.64
C ILE A 83 -46.67 23.40 39.75
N LEU A 84 -46.21 22.78 38.66
CA LEU A 84 -45.19 23.31 37.76
C LEU A 84 -45.81 23.74 36.43
N ASP A 85 -45.44 24.93 35.95
CA ASP A 85 -45.88 25.39 34.63
C ASP A 85 -45.30 24.47 33.52
N PRO A 86 -46.14 23.95 32.60
CA PRO A 86 -45.73 23.07 31.51
C PRO A 86 -44.58 23.59 30.64
N ASN A 87 -44.41 24.91 30.53
CA ASN A 87 -43.33 25.54 29.79
C ASN A 87 -41.98 25.35 30.47
N PHE A 88 -41.90 25.28 31.80
CA PHE A 88 -40.67 24.94 32.51
C PHE A 88 -40.25 23.50 32.23
N VAL A 89 -41.23 22.57 32.20
CA VAL A 89 -40.97 21.17 31.86
C VAL A 89 -40.42 21.06 30.43
N LYS A 90 -41.00 21.79 29.47
CA LYS A 90 -40.48 21.86 28.09
C LYS A 90 -39.08 22.46 28.04
N LEU A 91 -38.83 23.57 28.74
CA LEU A 91 -37.52 24.23 28.77
C LEU A 91 -36.45 23.31 29.35
N PHE A 92 -36.75 22.62 30.46
CA PHE A 92 -35.84 21.66 31.06
C PHE A 92 -35.54 20.48 30.13
N LYS A 93 -36.56 19.90 29.49
CA LYS A 93 -36.36 18.85 28.48
C LYS A 93 -35.52 19.33 27.30
N LEU A 94 -35.76 20.55 26.81
CA LEU A 94 -34.94 21.14 25.75
C LEU A 94 -33.49 21.33 26.20
N ALA A 95 -33.24 21.71 27.45
CA ALA A 95 -31.89 21.80 28.01
C ALA A 95 -31.22 20.41 28.06
N GLN A 96 -31.92 19.37 28.54
CA GLN A 96 -31.40 17.99 28.55
C GLN A 96 -31.05 17.48 27.15
N LEU A 97 -31.93 17.71 26.17
CA LEU A 97 -31.69 17.34 24.77
C LEU A 97 -30.54 18.13 24.15
N SER A 98 -30.39 19.40 24.54
CA SER A 98 -29.27 20.24 24.11
C SER A 98 -27.94 19.69 24.63
N VAL A 99 -27.87 19.28 25.90
CA VAL A 99 -26.68 18.65 26.47
C VAL A 99 -26.38 17.31 25.78
N ASP A 100 -27.37 16.45 25.56
CA ASP A 100 -27.18 15.17 24.87
C ASP A 100 -26.63 15.36 23.44
N TYR A 101 -27.15 16.36 22.71
CA TYR A 101 -26.63 16.74 21.40
C TYR A 101 -25.21 17.30 21.45
N LEU A 102 -24.91 18.18 22.41
CA LEU A 102 -23.58 18.76 22.56
C LEU A 102 -22.52 17.69 22.89
N MET A 103 -22.84 16.77 23.81
CA MET A 103 -22.00 15.63 24.16
C MET A 103 -21.74 14.73 22.94
N TYR A 104 -22.77 14.44 22.14
CA TYR A 104 -22.60 13.71 20.88
C TYR A 104 -21.70 14.46 19.89
N SER A 105 -21.90 15.78 19.76
CA SER A 105 -21.11 16.62 18.85
C SER A 105 -19.63 16.66 19.24
N GLU A 106 -19.34 16.73 20.54
CA GLU A 106 -17.99 16.71 21.09
C GLU A 106 -17.33 15.34 20.82
N GLN A 107 -18.02 14.25 21.13
CA GLN A 107 -17.51 12.90 20.88
C GLN A 107 -17.23 12.66 19.39
N HIS A 108 -18.13 13.13 18.52
CA HIS A 108 -17.92 13.05 17.08
C HIS A 108 -16.69 13.85 16.65
N ALA A 109 -16.53 15.09 17.14
CA ALA A 109 -15.36 15.92 16.84
C ALA A 109 -14.06 15.24 17.31
N TYR A 110 -14.05 14.64 18.50
CA TYR A 110 -12.92 13.89 19.01
C TYR A 110 -12.57 12.69 18.12
N ASN A 111 -13.58 11.92 17.69
CA ASN A 111 -13.37 10.78 16.80
C ASN A 111 -12.80 11.20 15.44
N CYS A 112 -13.29 12.31 14.86
CA CYS A 112 -12.74 12.87 13.63
C CYS A 112 -11.29 13.31 13.80
N MET A 113 -10.98 14.01 14.89
CA MET A 113 -9.62 14.44 15.20
C MET A 113 -8.66 13.26 15.35
N GLU A 114 -9.07 12.21 16.07
CA GLU A 114 -8.28 10.99 16.26
C GLU A 114 -8.05 10.26 14.92
N LEU A 115 -9.07 10.16 14.07
CA LEU A 115 -8.94 9.54 12.74
C LEU A 115 -7.96 10.31 11.86
N GLU A 116 -8.08 11.64 11.79
CA GLU A 116 -7.16 12.49 11.05
C GLU A 116 -5.73 12.39 11.61
N HIS A 117 -5.57 12.32 12.94
CA HIS A 117 -4.27 12.10 13.57
C HIS A 117 -3.63 10.78 13.12
N GLN A 118 -4.41 9.71 13.03
CA GLN A 118 -3.94 8.42 12.54
C GLN A 118 -3.55 8.47 11.05
N HIS A 119 -4.34 9.15 10.22
CA HIS A 119 -4.01 9.36 8.80
C HIS A 119 -2.70 10.15 8.64
N LEU A 120 -2.54 11.24 9.38
CA LEU A 120 -1.31 12.03 9.37
C LEU A 120 -0.09 11.18 9.76
N LYS A 121 -0.20 10.39 10.82
CA LYS A 121 0.86 9.48 11.27
C LYS A 121 1.23 8.43 10.21
N LYS A 122 0.24 7.93 9.46
CA LYS A 122 0.46 7.00 8.35
C LYS A 122 1.21 7.67 7.20
N HIS A 123 0.77 8.86 6.79
CA HIS A 123 1.43 9.61 5.72
C HIS A 123 2.86 10.04 6.07
N LEU A 124 3.13 10.41 7.33
CA LEU A 124 4.49 10.70 7.79
C LEU A 124 5.43 9.49 7.59
N LYS A 125 4.98 8.28 7.96
CA LYS A 125 5.76 7.05 7.74
C LYS A 125 5.98 6.76 6.26
N GLU A 126 4.99 7.04 5.42
CA GLU A 126 5.09 6.83 3.98
C GLU A 126 6.08 7.82 3.33
N VAL A 127 6.04 9.08 3.73
CA VAL A 127 7.02 10.10 3.32
C VAL A 127 8.43 9.70 3.73
N GLU A 128 8.63 9.22 4.95
CA GLU A 128 9.94 8.73 5.42
C GLU A 128 10.43 7.51 4.62
N LYS A 129 9.52 6.61 4.22
CA LYS A 129 9.84 5.46 3.36
C LYS A 129 10.26 5.92 1.97
N LEU A 130 9.46 6.77 1.32
CA LEU A 130 9.75 7.29 -0.02
C LEU A 130 11.05 8.10 -0.03
N LYS A 131 11.33 8.87 1.02
CA LYS A 131 12.60 9.61 1.15
C LYS A 131 13.81 8.69 1.20
N ARG A 132 13.71 7.52 1.86
CA ARG A 132 14.77 6.50 1.86
C ARG A 132 14.95 5.86 0.49
N GLU A 133 13.86 5.51 -0.18
CA GLU A 133 13.89 4.93 -1.53
C GLU A 133 14.49 5.91 -2.55
N TYR A 134 14.10 7.19 -2.50
CA TYR A 134 14.66 8.25 -3.33
C TYR A 134 16.17 8.38 -3.12
N LYS A 135 16.64 8.40 -1.86
CA LYS A 135 18.07 8.47 -1.56
C LYS A 135 18.83 7.27 -2.13
N ASN A 136 18.31 6.06 -1.98
CA ASN A 136 18.93 4.86 -2.54
C ASN A 136 19.01 4.93 -4.08
N LYS A 137 17.95 5.42 -4.74
CA LYS A 137 17.94 5.60 -6.20
C LYS A 137 18.88 6.70 -6.68
N ASP A 138 19.02 7.78 -5.92
CA ASP A 138 20.00 8.84 -6.20
C ASP A 138 21.45 8.32 -6.08
N ASP A 139 21.74 7.52 -5.05
CA ASP A 139 23.05 6.88 -4.87
C ASP A 139 23.34 5.85 -5.98
N GLU A 140 22.36 5.05 -6.39
CA GLU A 140 22.45 4.13 -7.52
C GLU A 140 22.76 4.88 -8.84
N MET A 141 22.04 5.98 -9.09
CA MET A 141 22.27 6.84 -10.26
C MET A 141 23.67 7.44 -10.28
N LYS A 142 24.17 7.91 -9.13
CA LYS A 142 25.55 8.42 -8.99
C LYS A 142 26.58 7.33 -9.29
N ASN A 143 26.37 6.12 -8.78
CA ASN A 143 27.27 4.98 -9.02
C ASN A 143 27.28 4.57 -10.50
N LEU A 144 26.12 4.49 -11.16
CA LEU A 144 26.04 4.20 -12.59
C LEU A 144 26.72 5.27 -13.44
N LYS A 145 26.52 6.56 -13.13
CA LYS A 145 27.24 7.67 -13.79
C LYS A 145 28.75 7.56 -13.62
N LYS A 146 29.23 7.15 -12.43
CA LYS A 146 30.66 6.92 -12.18
C LYS A 146 31.21 5.78 -13.04
N ARG A 147 30.53 4.62 -13.06
CA ARG A 147 30.91 3.46 -13.88
C ARG A 147 30.93 3.78 -15.37
N LEU A 148 29.96 4.54 -15.87
CA LEU A 148 29.92 4.99 -17.26
C LEU A 148 31.13 5.87 -17.61
N LYS A 149 31.51 6.80 -16.72
CA LYS A 149 32.70 7.63 -16.91
C LYS A 149 33.99 6.81 -16.91
N GLU A 150 34.13 5.86 -15.99
CA GLU A 150 35.28 4.96 -15.91
C GLU A 150 35.38 4.07 -17.15
N MET A 151 34.27 3.48 -17.60
CA MET A 151 34.19 2.68 -18.83
C MET A 151 34.58 3.51 -20.05
N ASN A 152 34.02 4.71 -20.21
CA ASN A 152 34.39 5.59 -21.32
C ASN A 152 35.87 5.98 -21.28
N ALA A 153 36.45 6.20 -20.09
CA ALA A 153 37.87 6.52 -19.96
C ALA A 153 38.76 5.32 -20.35
N THR A 154 38.41 4.10 -19.92
CA THR A 154 39.17 2.89 -20.31
C THR A 154 39.03 2.57 -21.79
N GLU A 155 37.86 2.80 -22.40
CA GLU A 155 37.62 2.66 -23.83
C GLU A 155 38.50 3.63 -24.64
N ILE A 156 38.53 4.91 -24.26
CA ILE A 156 39.42 5.92 -24.87
C ILE A 156 40.88 5.51 -24.73
N GLN A 157 41.28 4.99 -23.57
CA GLN A 157 42.66 4.55 -23.33
C GLN A 157 43.03 3.32 -24.17
N ARG A 158 42.15 2.32 -24.26
CA ARG A 158 42.33 1.16 -25.17
C ARG A 158 42.43 1.60 -26.61
N HIS A 159 41.58 2.54 -27.03
CA HIS A 159 41.62 3.03 -28.40
C HIS A 159 42.96 3.72 -28.68
N LYS A 160 43.45 4.58 -27.78
CA LYS A 160 44.78 5.21 -27.86
C LYS A 160 45.94 4.19 -27.84
N GLN A 161 45.82 3.09 -27.10
CA GLN A 161 46.86 2.05 -27.03
C GLN A 161 46.88 1.16 -28.29
N HIS A 162 45.74 0.89 -28.92
CA HIS A 162 45.72 0.26 -30.25
C HIS A 162 46.45 1.08 -31.31
N PHE A 163 46.64 2.38 -31.09
CA PHE A 163 47.49 3.25 -31.92
C PHE A 163 48.95 3.33 -31.47
N ARG A 164 49.39 2.62 -30.41
CA ARG A 164 50.78 2.56 -29.94
C ARG A 164 51.27 1.10 -29.82
N THR A 165 52.15 0.67 -30.71
CA THR A 165 52.80 -0.65 -30.65
C THR A 165 54.09 -0.64 -29.82
N SER A 166 54.49 -1.83 -29.35
CA SER A 166 55.54 -2.10 -28.35
C SER A 166 56.99 -1.77 -28.74
N SER A 167 57.25 -1.08 -29.85
CA SER A 167 58.61 -0.79 -30.34
C SER A 167 59.04 0.67 -30.24
N GLY A 168 58.17 1.59 -29.78
CA GLY A 168 58.53 3.01 -29.65
C GLY A 168 58.81 3.73 -30.97
N GLU A 169 58.60 3.07 -32.11
CA GLU A 169 58.79 3.60 -33.45
C GLU A 169 57.43 4.02 -34.03
N GLU A 170 57.32 5.26 -34.51
CA GLU A 170 56.11 5.80 -35.15
C GLU A 170 55.86 5.07 -36.48
N VAL A 171 55.14 3.95 -36.43
CA VAL A 171 54.59 3.35 -37.66
C VAL A 171 53.35 4.13 -38.06
N PRO A 172 53.30 4.71 -39.26
CA PRO A 172 52.10 5.40 -39.69
C PRO A 172 51.03 4.35 -40.01
N ASN A 173 50.05 4.20 -39.11
CA ASN A 173 48.85 3.38 -39.34
C ASN A 173 47.95 4.05 -40.39
N PHE A 174 48.46 4.14 -41.61
CA PHE A 174 47.69 4.57 -42.75
C PHE A 174 47.24 3.36 -43.56
N PHE A 175 45.96 3.35 -43.89
CA PHE A 175 45.32 2.35 -44.72
C PHE A 175 45.60 2.70 -46.18
N LYS A 176 46.53 1.99 -46.83
CA LYS A 176 46.85 2.20 -48.25
C LYS A 176 45.88 1.44 -49.14
N CYS A 177 45.35 2.12 -50.15
CA CYS A 177 44.58 1.49 -51.21
C CYS A 177 45.50 0.66 -52.11
N PRO A 178 45.26 -0.66 -52.28
CA PRO A 178 46.09 -1.51 -53.14
C PRO A 178 45.90 -1.20 -54.63
N HIS A 179 44.81 -0.51 -55.01
CA HIS A 179 44.48 -0.21 -56.40
C HIS A 179 45.04 1.12 -56.90
N CYS A 180 45.26 2.11 -56.01
CA CYS A 180 45.77 3.42 -56.42
C CYS A 180 46.86 4.00 -55.50
N GLY A 181 47.28 3.27 -54.46
CA GLY A 181 48.35 3.67 -53.54
C GLY A 181 48.01 4.82 -52.60
N LYS A 182 46.80 5.39 -52.65
CA LYS A 182 46.37 6.47 -51.75
C LYS A 182 46.28 5.99 -50.31
N THR A 183 46.69 6.86 -49.41
CA THR A 183 47.00 6.54 -48.02
C THR A 183 45.99 7.25 -47.12
N PHE A 184 45.22 6.52 -46.31
CA PHE A 184 44.09 7.05 -45.54
C PHE A 184 44.28 6.88 -44.04
N LEU A 185 43.77 7.82 -43.24
CA LEU A 185 43.96 7.87 -41.79
C LEU A 185 43.12 6.83 -41.01
N THR A 186 42.08 6.28 -41.62
CA THR A 186 41.14 5.36 -40.95
C THR A 186 40.57 4.36 -41.95
N ALA A 187 40.31 3.13 -41.51
CA ALA A 187 39.73 2.07 -42.34
C ALA A 187 38.43 2.50 -43.03
N GLY A 188 37.55 3.23 -42.34
CA GLY A 188 36.30 3.74 -42.92
C GLY A 188 36.51 4.73 -44.08
N TYR A 189 37.60 5.51 -44.10
CA TYR A 189 37.92 6.38 -45.22
C TYR A 189 38.49 5.63 -46.41
N LEU A 190 39.27 4.56 -46.16
CA LEU A 190 39.71 3.64 -47.21
C LEU A 190 38.50 2.91 -47.83
N GLU A 191 37.57 2.43 -47.01
CA GLU A 191 36.33 1.79 -47.42
C GLU A 191 35.48 2.72 -48.31
N ALA A 192 35.25 3.95 -47.86
CA ALA A 192 34.53 4.96 -48.65
C ALA A 192 35.26 5.31 -49.96
N HIS A 193 36.60 5.27 -49.96
CA HIS A 193 37.40 5.47 -51.15
C HIS A 193 37.26 4.30 -52.15
N HIS A 194 37.31 3.06 -51.69
CA HIS A 194 37.08 1.87 -52.51
C HIS A 194 35.70 1.91 -53.16
N MET A 195 34.66 2.21 -52.39
CA MET A 195 33.29 2.29 -52.91
C MET A 195 33.09 3.39 -53.97
N ARG A 196 33.88 4.47 -53.96
CA ARG A 196 33.75 5.60 -54.89
C ARG A 196 34.65 5.53 -56.12
N ARG A 197 35.81 4.88 -56.00
CA ARG A 197 36.87 4.92 -57.03
C ARG A 197 37.31 3.53 -57.51
N HIS A 198 36.97 2.48 -56.77
CA HIS A 198 37.20 1.07 -57.10
C HIS A 198 35.93 0.22 -56.89
N PRO A 199 34.75 0.65 -57.41
CA PRO A 199 33.49 -0.08 -57.21
C PRO A 199 33.51 -1.47 -57.85
N ASP A 200 34.17 -1.61 -59.01
CA ASP A 200 34.16 -2.86 -59.79
C ASP A 200 35.05 -3.99 -59.23
N THR A 201 35.89 -3.70 -58.23
CA THR A 201 36.84 -4.67 -57.63
C THR A 201 36.48 -5.06 -56.20
N THR A 202 35.61 -4.29 -55.53
CA THR A 202 35.24 -4.52 -54.12
C THR A 202 34.23 -5.66 -53.95
N PHE A 203 33.50 -6.03 -55.02
CA PHE A 203 32.37 -6.95 -54.94
C PHE A 203 32.69 -8.45 -55.07
N MET A 204 33.95 -8.85 -55.28
CA MET A 204 34.29 -10.25 -55.62
C MET A 204 34.84 -11.13 -54.48
N GLN A 205 34.88 -10.69 -53.22
CA GLN A 205 35.25 -11.57 -52.10
C GLN A 205 34.53 -11.26 -50.77
N LEU A 206 33.20 -11.15 -50.78
CA LEU A 206 32.42 -11.41 -49.56
C LEU A 206 31.91 -12.86 -49.62
N PRO A 207 32.17 -13.71 -48.61
CA PRO A 207 31.57 -15.04 -48.56
C PRO A 207 30.05 -14.89 -48.73
N ALA A 208 29.42 -15.68 -49.62
CA ALA A 208 27.98 -15.59 -49.89
C ALA A 208 27.11 -15.60 -48.62
N GLN A 209 27.62 -16.24 -47.57
CA GLN A 209 27.03 -16.34 -46.24
C GLN A 209 27.02 -15.02 -45.43
N LEU A 210 28.02 -14.13 -45.63
CA LEU A 210 28.05 -12.80 -45.04
C LEU A 210 27.14 -11.83 -45.78
N CYS A 211 27.06 -11.92 -47.12
CA CYS A 211 26.08 -11.15 -47.90
C CYS A 211 24.65 -11.51 -47.50
N SER A 212 24.32 -12.80 -47.39
CA SER A 212 23.00 -13.25 -46.95
C SER A 212 22.67 -12.80 -45.53
N GLU A 213 23.65 -12.81 -44.62
CA GLU A 213 23.45 -12.35 -43.24
C GLU A 213 23.26 -10.82 -43.19
N THR A 214 24.00 -10.05 -43.98
CA THR A 214 23.78 -8.60 -44.09
C THR A 214 22.44 -8.25 -44.73
N GLU A 215 21.98 -9.00 -45.74
CA GLU A 215 20.66 -8.80 -46.34
C GLU A 215 19.54 -9.17 -45.35
N ARG A 216 19.74 -10.23 -44.56
CA ARG A 216 18.81 -10.63 -43.47
C ARG A 216 18.72 -9.55 -42.40
N LEU A 217 19.86 -9.07 -41.91
CA LEU A 217 19.92 -8.01 -40.91
C LEU A 217 19.39 -6.67 -41.46
N GLN A 218 19.63 -6.35 -42.73
CA GLN A 218 19.06 -5.15 -43.36
C GLN A 218 17.54 -5.24 -43.49
N SER A 219 17.01 -6.43 -43.81
CA SER A 219 15.56 -6.68 -43.85
C SER A 219 14.94 -6.57 -42.46
N GLU A 220 15.61 -7.11 -41.44
CA GLU A 220 15.17 -7.03 -40.05
C GLU A 220 15.24 -5.58 -39.51
N ILE A 221 16.30 -4.84 -39.82
CA ILE A 221 16.39 -3.39 -39.50
C ILE A 221 15.27 -2.62 -40.20
N LYS A 222 14.95 -2.95 -41.45
CA LYS A 222 13.85 -2.30 -42.19
C LYS A 222 12.50 -2.59 -41.53
N GLU A 223 12.25 -3.83 -41.15
CA GLU A 223 11.02 -4.22 -40.43
C GLU A 223 10.93 -3.55 -39.05
N LEU A 224 12.04 -3.51 -38.30
CA LEU A 224 12.09 -2.85 -36.99
C LEU A 224 11.88 -1.34 -37.12
N LYS A 225 12.46 -0.69 -38.13
CA LYS A 225 12.22 0.73 -38.42
C LYS A 225 10.77 0.99 -38.81
N GLU A 226 10.16 0.10 -39.58
CA GLU A 226 8.75 0.22 -39.96
C GLU A 226 7.82 0.05 -38.76
N ARG A 227 8.07 -0.95 -37.90
CA ARG A 227 7.36 -1.13 -36.63
C ARG A 227 7.53 0.06 -35.69
N LEU A 228 8.74 0.61 -35.60
CA LEU A 228 9.01 1.80 -34.79
C LEU A 228 8.27 3.03 -35.33
N ASN A 229 8.32 3.26 -36.64
CA ASN A 229 7.62 4.38 -37.27
C ASN A 229 6.08 4.23 -37.16
N ASN A 230 5.57 2.99 -37.23
CA ASN A 230 4.14 2.72 -37.02
C ASN A 230 3.72 2.98 -35.57
N THR A 231 4.53 2.55 -34.59
CA THR A 231 4.26 2.82 -33.16
C THR A 231 4.40 4.29 -32.83
N GLU A 232 5.40 4.98 -33.37
CA GLU A 232 5.58 6.42 -33.23
C GLU A 232 4.41 7.20 -33.86
N ARG A 233 3.96 6.81 -35.06
CA ARG A 233 2.75 7.39 -35.68
C ARG A 233 1.49 7.15 -34.85
N LEU A 234 1.32 5.97 -34.26
CA LEU A 234 0.19 5.68 -33.39
C LEU A 234 0.22 6.56 -32.13
N LEU A 235 1.37 6.65 -31.47
CA LEU A 235 1.57 7.51 -30.29
C LEU A 235 1.39 8.99 -30.62
N GLN A 236 1.87 9.43 -31.78
CA GLN A 236 1.72 10.81 -32.24
C GLN A 236 0.27 11.12 -32.60
N LYS A 237 -0.46 10.16 -33.18
CA LYS A 237 -1.90 10.27 -33.44
C LYS A 237 -2.70 10.28 -32.14
N GLU A 238 -2.38 9.42 -31.17
CA GLU A 238 -3.01 9.38 -29.84
C GLU A 238 -2.72 10.67 -29.05
N SER A 239 -1.48 11.16 -29.09
CA SER A 239 -1.11 12.44 -28.48
C SER A 239 -1.78 13.63 -29.16
N SER A 240 -1.97 13.58 -30.50
CA SER A 240 -2.67 14.62 -31.25
C SER A 240 -4.16 14.59 -30.94
N GLN A 241 -4.79 13.41 -30.89
CA GLN A 241 -6.19 13.23 -30.48
C GLN A 241 -6.44 13.67 -29.03
N ASN A 242 -5.49 13.41 -28.13
CA ASN A 242 -5.56 13.86 -26.73
C ASN A 242 -5.36 15.38 -26.61
N MET A 243 -4.58 15.99 -27.50
CA MET A 243 -4.41 17.44 -27.60
C MET A 243 -5.60 18.12 -28.30
N GLU A 244 -6.19 17.51 -29.32
CA GLU A 244 -7.45 17.96 -29.96
C GLU A 244 -8.60 17.88 -28.96
N GLY A 245 -8.74 16.78 -28.21
CA GLY A 245 -9.75 16.65 -27.16
C GLY A 245 -9.59 17.68 -26.03
N LYS A 246 -8.34 18.06 -25.70
CA LYS A 246 -8.06 19.17 -24.76
C LYS A 246 -8.32 20.55 -25.36
N LYS A 247 -8.07 20.76 -26.65
CA LYS A 247 -8.33 22.04 -27.34
C LYS A 247 -9.83 22.25 -27.62
N GLU A 248 -10.58 21.21 -27.96
CA GLU A 248 -12.04 21.24 -28.09
C GLU A 248 -12.70 21.52 -26.73
N ALA A 249 -12.22 20.90 -25.65
CA ALA A 249 -12.67 21.19 -24.28
C ALA A 249 -12.32 22.60 -23.80
N GLN A 250 -11.28 23.23 -24.35
CA GLN A 250 -10.87 24.59 -23.98
C GLN A 250 -11.50 25.68 -24.87
N SER A 251 -12.01 25.32 -26.05
CA SER A 251 -12.69 26.23 -26.98
C SER A 251 -14.21 26.27 -26.77
N ARG A 252 -14.83 25.22 -26.23
CA ARG A 252 -16.23 25.22 -25.80
C ARG A 252 -16.23 25.65 -24.33
N GLY A 253 -16.42 26.95 -24.08
CA GLY A 253 -16.56 27.49 -22.73
C GLY A 253 -17.54 26.67 -21.89
N ASP A 254 -17.28 26.60 -20.59
CA ASP A 254 -17.93 25.78 -19.55
C ASP A 254 -19.48 25.85 -19.53
N ASP A 255 -20.14 25.31 -20.54
CA ASP A 255 -21.56 25.03 -20.56
C ASP A 255 -21.81 23.69 -21.26
N TRP A 256 -21.47 22.62 -20.55
CA TRP A 256 -21.86 21.27 -20.90
C TRP A 256 -23.39 21.16 -20.82
N SER A 257 -24.04 20.62 -21.85
CA SER A 257 -25.49 20.40 -21.81
C SER A 257 -25.83 19.49 -20.62
N GLU A 258 -26.97 19.72 -19.95
CA GLU A 258 -27.41 18.90 -18.81
C GLU A 258 -27.46 17.40 -19.17
N GLU A 259 -27.72 17.09 -20.44
CA GLU A 259 -27.71 15.72 -20.97
C GLU A 259 -26.30 15.10 -21.01
N GLU A 260 -25.27 15.88 -21.36
CA GLU A 260 -23.87 15.41 -21.39
C GLU A 260 -23.31 15.25 -19.97
N LYS A 261 -23.69 16.15 -19.05
CA LYS A 261 -23.38 16.00 -17.61
C LYS A 261 -24.05 14.77 -17.03
N ARG A 262 -25.26 14.44 -17.47
CA ARG A 262 -26.01 13.24 -17.06
C ARG A 262 -25.33 11.98 -17.56
N GLN A 263 -24.96 11.91 -18.84
CA GLN A 263 -24.24 10.77 -19.41
C GLN A 263 -22.87 10.55 -18.76
N MET A 264 -22.15 11.63 -18.44
CA MET A 264 -20.88 11.53 -17.71
C MET A 264 -21.08 10.96 -16.29
N LYS A 265 -22.11 11.42 -15.58
CA LYS A 265 -22.46 10.89 -14.25
C LYS A 265 -22.90 9.43 -14.32
N GLU A 266 -23.71 9.06 -15.30
CA GLU A 266 -24.16 7.67 -15.51
C GLU A 266 -23.00 6.76 -15.85
N TRP A 267 -22.10 7.18 -16.73
CA TRP A 267 -20.88 6.43 -17.04
C TRP A 267 -20.00 6.27 -15.80
N GLN A 268 -19.82 7.33 -15.01
CA GLN A 268 -19.03 7.27 -13.77
C GLN A 268 -19.66 6.34 -12.72
N GLN A 269 -21.00 6.37 -12.59
CA GLN A 269 -21.74 5.46 -11.71
C GLN A 269 -21.66 4.02 -12.20
N GLU A 270 -21.70 3.78 -13.50
CA GLU A 270 -21.57 2.45 -14.09
C GLU A 270 -20.17 1.88 -13.88
N GLN A 271 -19.12 2.70 -14.04
CA GLN A 271 -17.75 2.29 -13.69
C GLN A 271 -17.64 1.96 -12.19
N GLN A 272 -18.19 2.81 -11.31
CA GLN A 272 -18.19 2.54 -9.88
C GLN A 272 -18.95 1.25 -9.53
N ARG A 273 -20.06 0.97 -10.22
CA ARG A 273 -20.84 -0.26 -10.05
C ARG A 273 -20.02 -1.49 -10.42
N LYS A 274 -19.36 -1.47 -11.57
CA LYS A 274 -18.48 -2.58 -12.01
C LYS A 274 -17.35 -2.85 -11.02
N TYR A 275 -16.70 -1.80 -10.52
CA TYR A 275 -15.69 -1.95 -9.47
C TYR A 275 -16.27 -2.53 -8.18
N LEU A 276 -17.48 -2.13 -7.78
CA LEU A 276 -18.14 -2.67 -6.59
C LEU A 276 -18.52 -4.14 -6.77
N ASP A 277 -18.98 -4.53 -7.95
CA ASP A 277 -19.31 -5.92 -8.30
C ASP A 277 -18.04 -6.80 -8.31
N GLU A 278 -16.95 -6.33 -8.93
CA GLU A 278 -15.66 -7.04 -8.88
C GLU A 278 -15.15 -7.23 -7.44
N ILE A 279 -15.30 -6.21 -6.59
CA ILE A 279 -14.96 -6.32 -5.16
C ILE A 279 -15.87 -7.33 -4.45
N ALA A 280 -17.15 -7.39 -4.79
CA ALA A 280 -18.09 -8.34 -4.21
C ALA A 280 -17.77 -9.79 -4.62
N ASP A 281 -17.41 -10.01 -5.88
CA ASP A 281 -16.97 -11.31 -6.39
C ASP A 281 -15.68 -11.77 -5.70
N LEU A 282 -14.70 -10.88 -5.60
CA LEU A 282 -13.46 -11.17 -4.88
C LEU A 282 -13.73 -11.51 -3.41
N LYS A 283 -14.58 -10.74 -2.72
CA LYS A 283 -14.99 -11.04 -1.33
C LYS A 283 -15.63 -12.42 -1.21
N THR A 284 -16.44 -12.82 -2.18
CA THR A 284 -17.09 -14.13 -2.20
C THR A 284 -16.07 -15.26 -2.35
N VAL A 285 -15.11 -15.11 -3.27
CA VAL A 285 -14.01 -16.07 -3.44
C VAL A 285 -13.17 -16.18 -2.17
N PHE A 286 -12.77 -15.05 -1.58
CA PHE A 286 -12.00 -15.04 -0.33
C PHE A 286 -12.76 -15.68 0.83
N TYR A 287 -14.05 -15.39 0.98
CA TYR A 287 -14.86 -15.98 2.05
C TYR A 287 -14.98 -17.49 1.91
N ASN A 288 -15.18 -17.98 0.68
CA ASN A 288 -15.24 -19.41 0.40
C ASN A 288 -13.90 -20.10 0.69
N GLU A 289 -12.78 -19.49 0.31
CA GLU A 289 -11.44 -20.02 0.60
C GLU A 289 -11.19 -20.10 2.11
N ILE A 290 -11.48 -19.04 2.85
CA ILE A 290 -11.37 -19.02 4.32
C ILE A 290 -12.24 -20.12 4.94
N LYS A 291 -13.45 -20.32 4.43
CA LYS A 291 -14.36 -21.37 4.91
C LYS A 291 -13.80 -22.77 4.68
N VAL A 292 -13.20 -23.03 3.51
CA VAL A 292 -12.55 -24.32 3.19
C VAL A 292 -11.35 -24.55 4.11
N GLN A 293 -10.50 -23.54 4.31
CA GLN A 293 -9.35 -23.62 5.21
C GLN A 293 -9.77 -23.86 6.67
N LEU A 294 -10.84 -23.18 7.12
CA LEU A 294 -11.40 -23.38 8.46
C LEU A 294 -11.94 -24.81 8.62
N HIS A 295 -12.66 -25.33 7.62
CA HIS A 295 -13.17 -26.70 7.63
C HIS A 295 -12.01 -27.72 7.70
N MET A 296 -10.96 -27.53 6.90
CA MET A 296 -9.76 -28.37 6.92
C MET A 296 -9.07 -28.34 8.30
N PHE A 297 -8.95 -27.15 8.91
CA PHE A 297 -8.38 -26.99 10.25
C PHE A 297 -9.21 -27.67 11.34
N ILE A 298 -10.54 -27.62 11.25
CA ILE A 298 -11.45 -28.31 12.17
C ILE A 298 -11.34 -29.84 11.98
N SER A 299 -11.30 -30.32 10.74
CA SER A 299 -11.11 -31.75 10.43
C SER A 299 -9.77 -32.29 10.92
N LEU A 300 -8.70 -31.48 10.93
CA LEU A 300 -7.38 -31.86 11.47
C LEU A 300 -7.31 -31.83 13.00
N LYS A 301 -8.14 -31.01 13.68
CA LYS A 301 -8.21 -30.96 15.14
C LYS A 301 -8.77 -32.22 15.78
N PHE A 302 -9.68 -32.94 15.11
CA PHE A 302 -10.27 -34.18 15.62
C PHE A 302 -9.23 -35.31 15.78
N PRO A 303 -8.42 -35.65 14.77
CA PRO A 303 -7.33 -36.62 14.88
C PRO A 303 -6.31 -36.25 15.96
N ILE A 304 -5.93 -34.98 16.07
CA ILE A 304 -4.95 -34.50 17.06
C ILE A 304 -5.48 -34.68 18.48
N ARG A 305 -6.76 -34.37 18.74
CA ARG A 305 -7.39 -34.62 20.06
C ARG A 305 -7.42 -36.10 20.40
N THR A 306 -7.75 -36.97 19.44
CA THR A 306 -7.79 -38.42 19.65
C THR A 306 -6.40 -39.01 19.93
N VAL A 307 -5.37 -38.57 19.22
CA VAL A 307 -3.98 -38.98 19.47
C VAL A 307 -3.51 -38.51 20.85
N ARG A 308 -3.83 -37.26 21.23
CA ARG A 308 -3.47 -36.72 22.56
C ARG A 308 -4.19 -37.45 23.70
N SER A 309 -5.47 -37.76 23.54
CA SER A 309 -6.25 -38.53 24.52
C SER A 309 -5.72 -39.96 24.69
N ARG A 310 -5.35 -40.63 23.59
CA ARG A 310 -4.72 -41.96 23.64
C ARG A 310 -3.34 -41.92 24.31
N SER A 311 -2.52 -40.91 24.00
CA SER A 311 -1.23 -40.72 24.67
C SER A 311 -1.38 -40.51 26.18
N GLN A 312 -2.41 -39.78 26.60
CA GLN A 312 -2.65 -39.51 28.02
C GLN A 312 -3.18 -40.74 28.75
N ALA A 313 -4.07 -41.52 28.14
CA ALA A 313 -4.49 -42.82 28.67
C ALA A 313 -3.32 -43.81 28.78
N CYS A 314 -2.37 -43.81 27.84
CA CYS A 314 -1.16 -44.62 27.95
C CYS A 314 -0.27 -44.21 29.13
N LEU A 315 -0.14 -42.90 29.42
CA LEU A 315 0.63 -42.41 30.57
C LEU A 315 -0.04 -42.80 31.89
N GLU A 316 -1.36 -42.67 31.99
CA GLU A 316 -2.12 -43.09 33.18
C GLU A 316 -2.03 -44.61 33.42
N ILE A 317 -2.04 -45.42 32.36
CA ILE A 317 -1.83 -46.87 32.48
C ILE A 317 -0.40 -47.19 32.96
N VAL A 318 0.61 -46.46 32.47
CA VAL A 318 2.01 -46.62 32.94
C VAL A 318 2.15 -46.25 34.41
N ASP A 319 1.50 -45.18 34.87
CA ASP A 319 1.51 -44.76 36.28
C ASP A 319 0.80 -45.77 37.18
N VAL A 320 -0.35 -46.31 36.76
CA VAL A 320 -1.06 -47.36 37.52
C VAL A 320 -0.22 -48.64 37.58
N CYS A 321 0.34 -49.08 36.45
CA CYS A 321 1.18 -50.27 36.41
C CYS A 321 2.44 -50.10 37.27
N THR A 322 3.10 -48.94 37.25
CA THR A 322 4.29 -48.69 38.09
C THR A 322 3.94 -48.63 39.58
N SER A 323 2.76 -48.14 39.95
CA SER A 323 2.29 -48.12 41.35
C SER A 323 1.91 -49.50 41.92
N LEU A 324 1.51 -50.44 41.07
CA LEU A 324 1.13 -51.82 41.46
C LEU A 324 2.31 -52.80 41.44
N MET A 325 3.45 -52.41 40.86
CA MET A 325 4.66 -53.24 40.82
C MET A 325 5.44 -53.11 42.14
N SER A 326 5.93 -54.23 42.68
CA SER A 326 6.82 -54.19 43.84
C SER A 326 8.14 -53.48 43.47
N PRO A 327 8.80 -52.78 44.42
CA PRO A 327 10.04 -52.04 44.14
C PRO A 327 11.17 -52.91 43.56
N SER A 328 11.16 -54.22 43.85
CA SER A 328 12.11 -55.19 43.28
C SER A 328 11.84 -55.50 41.80
N LEU A 329 10.57 -55.64 41.41
CA LEU A 329 10.16 -55.85 40.02
C LEU A 329 10.37 -54.59 39.16
N LEU A 330 10.07 -53.41 39.71
CA LEU A 330 10.29 -52.13 39.04
C LEU A 330 11.78 -51.89 38.75
N ASN A 331 12.66 -52.17 39.72
CA ASN A 331 14.12 -52.10 39.53
C ASN A 331 14.63 -53.13 38.51
N HIS A 332 14.05 -54.34 38.49
CA HIS A 332 14.43 -55.37 37.52
C HIS A 332 14.01 -54.99 36.09
N ILE A 333 12.86 -54.34 35.92
CA ILE A 333 12.38 -53.82 34.63
C ILE A 333 13.21 -52.63 34.16
N LEU A 334 13.55 -51.70 35.08
CA LEU A 334 14.44 -50.57 34.79
C LEU A 334 15.85 -51.06 34.40
N GLN A 335 16.40 -52.06 35.10
CA GLN A 335 17.66 -52.71 34.71
C GLN A 335 17.55 -53.44 33.38
N TYR A 336 16.43 -54.13 33.10
CA TYR A 336 16.21 -54.80 31.81
C TYR A 336 16.14 -53.82 30.65
N HIS A 337 15.44 -52.68 30.82
CA HIS A 337 15.39 -51.61 29.82
C HIS A 337 16.71 -50.85 29.67
N HIS A 338 17.45 -50.64 30.76
CA HIS A 338 18.78 -50.06 30.71
C HIS A 338 19.76 -50.98 29.95
N ASN A 339 19.76 -52.28 30.26
CA ASN A 339 20.56 -53.28 29.56
C ASN A 339 20.13 -53.43 28.08
N ARG A 340 18.83 -53.33 27.77
CA ARG A 340 18.31 -53.36 26.39
C ARG A 340 18.65 -52.09 25.59
N SER A 341 18.66 -50.92 26.23
CA SER A 341 19.12 -49.66 25.64
C SER A 341 20.60 -49.75 25.28
N VAL A 342 21.42 -50.30 26.18
CA VAL A 342 22.86 -50.51 25.96
C VAL A 342 23.12 -51.57 24.86
N LEU A 343 22.27 -52.60 24.75
CA LEU A 343 22.33 -53.60 23.66
C LEU A 343 21.90 -53.04 22.29
N MET A 344 20.93 -52.12 22.24
CA MET A 344 20.51 -51.45 20.99
C MET A 344 21.52 -50.41 20.51
N ASP A 345 22.20 -49.72 21.45
CA ASP A 345 23.27 -48.76 21.11
C ASP A 345 24.55 -49.46 20.64
N CYS A 346 24.88 -50.66 21.14
CA CYS A 346 25.99 -51.48 20.62
C CYS A 346 25.69 -52.16 19.27
N GLY A 347 24.42 -52.32 18.90
CA GLY A 347 24.01 -52.89 17.61
C GLY A 347 24.05 -51.91 16.43
N SER A 348 24.14 -50.61 16.70
CA SER A 348 24.03 -49.57 15.67
C SER A 348 25.38 -49.11 15.08
N THR A 349 26.50 -49.65 15.54
CA THR A 349 27.85 -49.33 15.03
C THR A 349 28.40 -50.31 13.98
N TYR A 350 27.66 -51.35 13.58
CA TYR A 350 28.10 -52.34 12.58
C TYR A 350 27.25 -52.41 11.30
N LEU A 351 26.56 -51.33 10.92
CA LEU A 351 25.86 -51.21 9.62
C LEU A 351 26.08 -49.84 8.98
N CYS A 352 27.35 -49.41 8.93
CA CYS A 352 27.79 -48.36 8.02
C CYS A 352 29.10 -48.79 7.35
N LYS A 353 28.98 -49.73 6.40
CA LYS A 353 29.88 -49.94 5.26
C LYS A 353 29.06 -50.40 4.08
#